data_AF-E3RKS9-F1
#
_entry.id   AF-E3RKS9-F1
#
_cell.length_a   1.000
_cell.length_b   1.000
_cell.length_c   1.000
_cell.angle_alpha   90.00
_cell.angle_beta   90.00
_cell.angle_gamma   90.00
#
_symmetry.space_group_name_H-M   'P 1'
#
loop_
_entity.id
_entity.type
_entity.pdbx_description
1 polymer ?
#
loop_
_entity_poly.entity_id
_entity_poly.type
_entity_poly.pdbx_seq_one_letter_code
_entity_poly.pdbx_strand_id
1 'polypeptide(L)'
;MVSPQSGDTCDFIEATWGVDYWALLLVTKLRNASAWVHALSQPYRDGAQYHADKVWIIADWDPPKKGIWESGNITEELLRRRPDLAKHVSQHRTFAKKGDQLRHQSSGANSFVAYLHIFSRHSRIHLLELATEIRNALHIEIS
;
A
#
# COMPACT_ATOMS: atom_id res chain seq x y z
N MET A 1 -2.17 23.34 7.69
CA MET A 1 -3.21 22.33 7.40
C MET A 1 -2.47 21.13 6.82
N VAL A 2 -2.28 20.07 7.62
CA VAL A 2 -1.58 18.87 7.16
C VAL A 2 -2.55 18.14 6.22
N SER A 3 -2.14 17.91 4.97
CA SER A 3 -2.91 17.07 4.05
C SER A 3 -3.10 15.70 4.72
N PRO A 4 -4.33 15.15 4.76
CA PRO A 4 -4.51 13.76 5.18
C PRO A 4 -3.54 12.89 4.37
N GLN A 5 -2.90 11.92 5.04
CA GLN A 5 -2.10 10.91 4.35
C GLN A 5 -2.94 10.32 3.21
N SER A 6 -2.32 10.15 2.04
CA SER A 6 -2.94 9.63 0.80
C SER A 6 -4.04 8.60 1.09
N GLY A 7 -5.21 8.76 0.47
CA GLY A 7 -6.44 7.99 0.77
C GLY A 7 -6.24 6.49 1.02
N ASP A 8 -5.35 5.85 0.27
CA ASP A 8 -5.01 4.42 0.39
C ASP A 8 -4.52 3.96 1.77
N THR A 9 -4.01 4.84 2.64
CA THR A 9 -3.55 4.44 3.99
C THR A 9 -4.72 4.27 4.96
N CYS A 10 -5.84 4.97 4.73
CA CYS A 10 -7.02 4.87 5.61
C CYS A 10 -7.72 3.52 5.43
N ASP A 11 -7.90 3.07 4.18
CA ASP A 11 -8.52 1.76 3.87
C ASP A 11 -7.78 0.59 4.53
N PHE A 12 -6.46 0.71 4.62
CA PHE A 12 -5.60 -0.28 5.25
C PHE A 12 -5.81 -0.35 6.78
N ILE A 13 -6.00 0.79 7.44
CA ILE A 13 -6.32 0.86 8.87
C ILE A 13 -7.74 0.35 9.11
N GLU A 14 -8.70 0.75 8.29
CA GLU A 14 -10.08 0.29 8.37
C GLU A 14 -10.16 -1.23 8.27
N ALA A 15 -9.52 -1.83 7.28
CA ALA A 15 -9.55 -3.28 7.12
C ALA A 15 -8.87 -4.02 8.30
N THR A 16 -7.81 -3.43 8.88
CA THR A 16 -7.05 -4.07 9.96
C THR A 16 -7.72 -3.93 11.33
N TRP A 17 -8.29 -2.76 11.62
CA TRP A 17 -8.79 -2.38 12.94
C TRP A 17 -10.30 -2.15 13.00
N GLY A 18 -10.98 -2.02 11.87
CA GLY A 18 -12.41 -1.71 11.77
C GLY A 18 -12.72 -0.22 11.93
N VAL A 19 -11.71 0.65 11.89
CA VAL A 19 -11.86 2.09 12.16
C VAL A 19 -11.66 2.90 10.87
N ASP A 20 -12.75 3.49 10.37
CA ASP A 20 -12.74 4.39 9.21
C ASP A 20 -12.32 5.82 9.64
N TYR A 21 -11.11 6.21 9.25
CA TYR A 21 -10.55 7.52 9.59
C TYR A 21 -11.18 8.67 8.79
N TRP A 22 -11.74 8.40 7.61
CA TRP A 22 -12.49 9.40 6.86
C TRP A 22 -13.84 9.68 7.52
N ALA A 23 -14.56 8.64 7.92
CA ALA A 23 -15.78 8.80 8.71
C ALA A 23 -15.49 9.58 9.99
N LEU A 24 -14.44 9.21 10.73
CA LEU A 24 -14.01 9.94 11.93
C LEU A 24 -13.72 11.42 11.66
N LEU A 25 -12.96 11.72 10.61
CA LEU A 25 -12.64 13.09 10.22
C LEU A 25 -13.91 13.91 9.94
N LEU A 26 -14.87 13.33 9.23
CA LEU A 26 -16.13 14.00 8.90
C LEU A 26 -17.01 14.23 10.14
N VAL A 27 -17.17 13.23 11.01
CA VAL A 27 -18.02 13.36 12.21
C VAL A 27 -17.49 14.37 13.22
N THR A 28 -16.18 14.67 13.21
CA THR A 28 -15.60 15.71 14.07
C THR A 28 -16.20 17.11 13.83
N LYS A 29 -16.85 17.34 12.69
CA LYS A 29 -17.48 18.61 12.33
C LYS A 29 -18.99 18.65 12.61
N LEU A 30 -19.57 17.55 13.05
CA LEU A 30 -21.01 17.44 13.32
C LEU A 30 -21.37 17.86 14.75
N ARG A 31 -22.66 18.16 14.96
CA ARG A 31 -23.19 18.31 16.33
C ARG A 31 -23.03 16.99 17.08
N ASN A 32 -22.71 17.06 18.38
CA ASN A 32 -22.39 15.89 19.22
C ASN A 32 -21.17 15.08 18.74
N ALA A 33 -20.20 15.71 18.06
CA ALA A 33 -18.99 15.07 17.56
C ALA A 33 -18.30 14.14 18.58
N SER A 34 -18.24 14.53 19.86
CA SER A 34 -17.61 13.70 20.91
C SER A 34 -18.27 12.31 21.03
N ALA A 35 -19.59 12.22 20.97
CA ALA A 35 -20.31 10.94 21.06
C ALA A 35 -20.07 10.07 19.82
N TRP A 36 -20.11 10.69 18.63
CA TRP A 36 -19.86 9.96 17.37
C TRP A 36 -18.43 9.50 17.23
N VAL A 37 -17.46 10.36 17.55
CA VAL A 37 -16.05 10.00 17.57
C VAL A 37 -15.83 8.83 18.51
N HIS A 38 -16.39 8.87 19.72
CA HIS A 38 -16.29 7.76 20.66
C HIS A 38 -16.90 6.46 20.11
N ALA A 39 -18.09 6.52 19.52
CA ALA A 39 -18.76 5.33 18.99
C ALA A 39 -18.02 4.71 17.79
N LEU A 40 -17.45 5.54 16.92
CA LEU A 40 -16.83 5.11 15.65
C LEU A 40 -15.32 4.83 15.77
N SER A 41 -14.67 5.24 16.85
CA SER A 41 -13.23 4.99 17.07
C SER A 41 -12.94 3.64 17.74
N GLN A 42 -13.96 2.80 17.92
CA GLN A 42 -13.82 1.50 18.57
C GLN A 42 -13.22 0.50 17.58
N PRO A 43 -12.04 -0.10 17.86
CA PRO A 43 -11.53 -1.17 17.03
C PRO A 43 -12.37 -2.44 17.18
N TYR A 44 -12.07 -3.47 16.39
CA TYR A 44 -12.61 -4.80 16.65
C TYR A 44 -12.33 -5.25 18.09
N ARG A 45 -13.21 -6.11 18.61
CA ARG A 45 -13.22 -6.55 20.02
C ARG A 45 -11.86 -7.02 20.53
N ASP A 46 -11.12 -7.75 19.68
CA ASP A 46 -9.82 -8.34 20.03
C ASP A 46 -8.63 -7.52 19.45
N GLY A 47 -8.86 -6.27 19.04
CA GLY A 47 -7.87 -5.41 18.41
C GLY A 47 -7.70 -5.69 16.91
N ALA A 48 -6.47 -5.58 16.40
CA ALA A 48 -6.19 -5.83 14.99
C ALA A 48 -6.53 -7.28 14.59
N GLN A 49 -7.25 -7.47 13.49
CA GLN A 49 -7.60 -8.81 12.99
C GLN A 49 -6.43 -9.56 12.34
N TYR A 50 -5.35 -8.86 12.00
CA TYR A 50 -4.16 -9.41 11.38
C TYR A 50 -2.97 -8.45 11.52
N HIS A 51 -1.77 -8.96 11.28
CA HIS A 51 -0.60 -8.11 11.04
C HIS A 51 -0.64 -7.64 9.59
N ALA A 52 -0.46 -6.35 9.35
CA ALA A 52 -0.57 -5.75 8.03
C ALA A 52 0.66 -4.90 7.71
N ASP A 53 1.09 -4.86 6.45
CA ASP A 53 2.09 -3.92 5.94
C ASP A 53 1.73 -3.43 4.53
N LYS A 54 2.28 -2.28 4.13
CA LYS A 54 2.17 -1.74 2.77
C LYS A 54 3.54 -1.80 2.11
N VAL A 55 3.68 -2.67 1.12
CA VAL A 55 4.88 -2.77 0.30
C VAL A 55 4.86 -1.67 -0.75
N TRP A 56 5.66 -0.64 -0.53
CA TRP A 56 5.88 0.44 -1.50
C TRP A 56 6.95 0.01 -2.50
N ILE A 57 6.63 0.11 -3.79
CA ILE A 57 7.55 -0.16 -4.90
C ILE A 57 7.97 1.18 -5.49
N ILE A 58 9.26 1.45 -5.36
CA ILE A 58 9.91 2.65 -5.86
C ILE A 58 10.73 2.23 -7.08
N ALA A 59 10.56 2.93 -8.18
CA ALA A 59 11.39 2.72 -9.35
C ALA A 59 12.81 3.26 -9.07
N ASP A 60 13.79 2.41 -9.33
CA ASP A 60 15.20 2.74 -9.25
C ASP A 60 15.92 2.24 -10.51
N TRP A 61 16.84 3.06 -11.02
CA TRP A 61 17.66 2.73 -12.18
C TRP A 61 18.95 3.55 -12.17
N ASP A 62 20.04 2.90 -12.60
CA ASP A 62 21.32 3.57 -12.77
C ASP A 62 21.49 4.11 -14.21
N PRO A 63 22.28 5.19 -14.39
CA PRO A 63 22.79 5.56 -15.70
C PRO A 63 23.48 4.35 -16.38
N PRO A 64 23.28 4.12 -17.69
CA PRO A 64 22.79 5.06 -18.71
C PRO A 64 21.29 4.98 -19.00
N LYS A 65 20.49 4.32 -18.16
CA LYS A 65 19.05 4.18 -18.41
C LYS A 65 18.34 5.54 -18.43
N LYS A 66 17.41 5.71 -19.35
CA LYS A 66 16.63 6.94 -19.54
C LYS A 66 15.52 7.10 -18.51
N GLY A 67 15.17 6.06 -17.78
CA GLY A 67 14.07 6.05 -16.82
C GLY A 67 12.71 5.83 -17.49
N ILE A 68 12.65 5.12 -18.61
CA ILE A 68 11.36 4.79 -19.26
C ILE A 68 10.85 3.48 -18.67
N TRP A 69 9.61 3.48 -18.17
CA TRP A 69 8.97 2.29 -17.64
C TRP A 69 8.58 1.33 -18.77
N GLU A 70 9.21 0.16 -18.84
CA GLU A 70 8.93 -0.84 -19.89
C GLU A 70 7.94 -1.91 -19.44
N SER A 71 7.68 -1.97 -18.14
CA SER A 71 6.84 -3.01 -17.53
C SER A 71 5.36 -2.76 -17.74
N GLY A 72 4.58 -3.84 -17.70
CA GLY A 72 3.11 -3.75 -17.61
C GLY A 72 2.63 -3.50 -16.17
N ASN A 73 1.46 -4.06 -15.83
CA ASN A 73 0.99 -4.09 -14.45
C ASN A 73 1.76 -5.15 -13.65
N ILE A 74 2.83 -4.72 -12.98
CA ILE A 74 3.74 -5.61 -12.23
C ILE A 74 3.05 -6.29 -11.04
N THR A 75 2.02 -5.66 -10.45
CA THR A 75 1.31 -6.27 -9.32
C THR A 75 0.37 -7.38 -9.79
N GLU A 76 -0.40 -7.17 -10.85
CA GLU A 76 -1.25 -8.22 -11.44
C GLU A 76 -0.43 -9.40 -11.98
N GLU A 77 0.69 -9.11 -12.64
CA GLU A 77 1.62 -10.14 -13.13
C GLU A 77 2.11 -11.02 -11.98
N LEU A 78 2.61 -10.40 -10.90
CA LEU A 78 3.10 -11.11 -9.72
C LEU A 78 2.03 -12.01 -9.13
N LEU A 79 0.81 -11.49 -8.90
CA LEU A 79 -0.25 -12.24 -8.24
C LEU A 79 -0.75 -13.41 -9.09
N ARG A 80 -0.76 -13.26 -10.41
CA ARG A 80 -1.07 -14.36 -11.34
C ARG A 80 0.00 -15.45 -11.32
N ARG A 81 1.29 -15.07 -11.23
CA ARG A 81 2.42 -16.01 -11.22
C ARG A 81 2.67 -16.64 -9.85
N ARG A 82 2.37 -15.94 -8.76
CA ARG A 82 2.56 -16.33 -7.35
C ARG A 82 1.23 -16.34 -6.61
N PRO A 83 0.32 -17.29 -6.91
CA PRO A 83 -0.98 -17.39 -6.23
C PRO A 83 -0.82 -17.65 -4.71
N ASP A 84 0.29 -18.23 -4.31
CA ASP A 84 0.65 -18.46 -2.92
C ASP A 84 0.96 -17.16 -2.15
N LEU A 85 1.49 -16.13 -2.80
CA LEU A 85 1.60 -14.77 -2.26
C LEU A 85 0.27 -14.02 -2.37
N ALA A 86 -0.48 -14.24 -3.44
CA ALA A 86 -1.72 -13.52 -3.71
C ALA A 86 -2.78 -13.68 -2.61
N LYS A 87 -2.84 -14.85 -1.97
CA LYS A 87 -3.74 -15.10 -0.82
C LYS A 87 -3.46 -14.20 0.39
N HIS A 88 -2.30 -13.54 0.43
CA HIS A 88 -1.87 -12.62 1.48
C HIS A 88 -1.95 -11.14 1.08
N VAL A 89 -2.50 -10.84 -0.10
CA VAL A 89 -2.64 -9.48 -0.62
C VAL A 89 -4.11 -9.07 -0.59
N SER A 90 -4.43 -7.99 0.12
CA SER A 90 -5.80 -7.47 0.21
C SER A 90 -6.10 -6.42 -0.86
N GLN A 91 -5.09 -5.63 -1.25
CA GLN A 91 -5.18 -4.64 -2.31
C GLN A 91 -3.83 -4.50 -3.01
N HIS A 92 -3.85 -4.12 -4.28
CA HIS A 92 -2.64 -3.82 -5.03
C HIS A 92 -2.93 -2.82 -6.14
N ARG A 93 -1.90 -2.09 -6.56
CA ARG A 93 -2.00 -1.18 -7.70
C ARG A 93 -0.64 -0.90 -8.30
N THR A 94 -0.56 -0.90 -9.62
CA THR A 94 0.53 -0.29 -10.38
C THR A 94 0.05 1.02 -10.99
N PHE A 95 0.76 2.12 -10.75
CA PHE A 95 0.46 3.45 -11.27
C PHE A 95 1.16 3.72 -12.60
N ALA A 96 2.41 3.27 -12.72
CA ALA A 96 3.20 3.43 -13.94
C ALA A 96 2.63 2.58 -15.07
N LYS A 97 2.56 3.18 -16.26
CA LYS A 97 2.17 2.52 -17.50
C LYS A 97 3.38 2.40 -18.41
N LYS A 98 3.36 1.37 -19.27
CA LYS A 98 4.43 1.18 -20.25
C LYS A 98 4.61 2.44 -21.10
N GLY A 99 5.85 2.91 -21.19
CA GLY A 99 6.23 4.14 -21.88
C GLY A 99 6.26 5.39 -20.99
N ASP A 100 5.86 5.32 -19.72
CA ASP A 100 5.92 6.46 -18.81
C ASP A 100 7.37 6.86 -18.53
N GLN A 101 7.64 8.16 -18.58
CA GLN A 101 8.92 8.73 -18.18
C GLN A 101 8.96 8.91 -16.67
N LEU A 102 9.77 8.10 -15.99
CA LEU A 102 9.96 8.15 -14.56
C LEU A 102 10.94 9.26 -14.17
N ARG A 103 10.78 9.76 -12.95
CA ARG A 103 11.71 10.72 -12.33
C ARG A 103 12.74 9.97 -11.49
N HIS A 104 14.02 10.25 -11.72
CA HIS A 104 15.09 9.58 -11.00
C HIS A 104 15.02 9.90 -9.50
N GLN A 105 15.33 8.92 -8.65
CA GLN A 105 15.22 9.04 -7.19
C GLN A 105 16.04 10.20 -6.61
N SER A 106 17.20 10.52 -7.21
CA SER A 106 18.03 11.66 -6.78
C SER A 106 17.39 13.03 -7.00
N SER A 107 16.32 13.13 -7.80
CA SER A 107 15.62 14.40 -8.05
C SER A 107 14.79 14.89 -6.85
N GLY A 108 14.63 14.06 -5.81
CA GLY A 108 13.75 14.35 -4.68
C GLY A 108 12.25 14.32 -5.02
N ALA A 109 11.90 14.02 -6.28
CA ALA A 109 10.53 13.81 -6.70
C ALA A 109 10.09 12.37 -6.42
N ASN A 110 8.77 12.18 -6.30
CA ASN A 110 8.19 10.87 -6.03
C ASN A 110 8.45 9.90 -7.20
N SER A 111 9.21 8.82 -6.95
CA SER A 111 9.49 7.72 -7.88
C SER A 111 8.69 6.44 -7.56
N PHE A 112 7.63 6.56 -6.76
CA PHE A 112 6.70 5.48 -6.46
C PHE A 112 5.90 5.03 -7.69
N VAL A 113 5.89 3.72 -7.95
CA VAL A 113 5.26 3.14 -9.13
C VAL A 113 4.19 2.11 -8.83
N ALA A 114 4.20 1.47 -7.66
CA ALA A 114 3.19 0.48 -7.28
C ALA A 114 3.13 0.24 -5.76
N TYR A 115 1.99 -0.22 -5.26
CA TYR A 115 1.90 -0.79 -3.91
C TYR A 115 1.21 -2.14 -3.88
N LEU A 116 1.48 -2.89 -2.80
CA LEU A 116 0.66 -4.02 -2.35
C LEU A 116 0.36 -3.84 -0.86
N HIS A 117 -0.90 -3.98 -0.47
CA HIS A 117 -1.29 -4.16 0.93
C HIS A 117 -1.24 -5.64 1.23
N ILE A 118 -0.41 -6.01 2.20
CA ILE A 118 -0.19 -7.40 2.58
C ILE A 118 -0.63 -7.63 4.02
N PHE A 119 -1.04 -8.85 4.31
CA PHE A 119 -1.44 -9.23 5.66
C PHE A 119 -1.03 -10.66 6.02
N SER A 120 -0.89 -10.88 7.32
CA SER A 120 -0.57 -12.16 7.92
C SER A 120 -1.40 -12.35 9.19
N ARG A 121 -2.09 -13.48 9.27
CA ARG A 121 -2.80 -13.93 10.48
C ARG A 121 -1.92 -14.77 11.41
N HIS A 122 -0.67 -15.02 11.02
CA HIS A 122 0.22 -15.91 11.76
C HIS A 122 1.10 -15.14 12.75
N SER A 123 1.89 -14.20 12.23
CA SER A 123 2.78 -13.37 13.03
C SER A 123 3.28 -12.16 12.24
N ARG A 124 3.84 -11.20 12.96
CA ARG A 124 4.57 -10.06 12.38
C ARG A 124 5.81 -10.49 11.60
N ILE A 125 6.50 -11.55 12.01
CA ILE A 125 7.69 -12.05 11.32
C ILE A 125 7.30 -12.60 9.95
N HIS A 126 6.26 -13.45 9.91
CA HIS A 126 5.73 -13.99 8.65
C HIS A 126 5.32 -12.88 7.67
N LEU A 127 4.75 -11.78 8.16
CA LEU A 127 4.43 -10.62 7.33
C LEU A 127 5.67 -9.98 6.69
N LEU A 128 6.77 -9.83 7.45
CA LEU A 128 8.02 -9.25 6.94
C LEU A 128 8.71 -10.17 5.92
N GLU A 129 8.60 -11.48 6.12
CA GLU A 129 9.07 -12.49 5.17
C GLU A 129 8.29 -12.37 3.85
N LEU A 130 6.95 -12.29 3.92
CA LEU A 130 6.10 -12.03 2.74
C LEU A 130 6.49 -10.73 2.03
N ALA A 131 6.74 -9.65 2.79
CA ALA A 131 7.14 -8.36 2.23
C ALA A 131 8.49 -8.45 1.47
N THR A 132 9.43 -9.24 2.00
CA THR A 132 10.73 -9.49 1.38
C THR A 132 10.56 -10.33 0.12
N GLU A 133 9.76 -11.39 0.20
CA GLU A 133 9.53 -12.29 -0.91
C GLU A 133 8.83 -11.61 -2.09
N ILE A 134 7.83 -10.76 -1.82
CA ILE A 134 7.16 -9.95 -2.84
C ILE A 134 8.18 -9.05 -3.56
N ARG A 135 9.04 -8.35 -2.82
CA ARG A 135 10.06 -7.47 -3.43
C ARG A 135 11.02 -8.26 -4.34
N ASN A 136 11.44 -9.45 -3.90
CA ASN A 136 12.34 -10.30 -4.67
C ASN A 136 11.66 -10.94 -5.89
N ALA A 137 10.35 -11.17 -5.83
CA ALA A 137 9.59 -11.82 -6.89
C ALA A 137 9.11 -10.84 -7.97
N LEU A 138 9.20 -9.52 -7.77
CA LEU A 138 8.79 -8.52 -8.74
C LEU A 138 9.74 -8.47 -9.92
N HIS A 139 9.17 -8.42 -11.13
CA HIS A 139 9.91 -8.20 -12.35
C HIS A 139 9.67 -6.78 -12.84
N ILE A 140 10.73 -5.96 -12.81
CA ILE A 140 10.69 -4.55 -13.16
C ILE A 140 11.74 -4.28 -14.24
N GLU A 141 11.25 -3.80 -15.38
CA GLU A 141 12.04 -3.35 -16.52
C GLU A 141 11.92 -1.84 -16.69
N ILE A 142 13.08 -1.18 -16.74
CA ILE A 142 13.27 0.25 -16.96
C ILE A 142 14.42 0.43 -17.95
N SER A 143 14.21 1.21 -19.01
CA SER A 143 15.20 1.53 -20.06
C SER A 143 15.78 2.93 -19.94
#